data_AF-A0A5J5VZI0-F1
#
_entry.id   AF-A0A5J5VZI0-F1
#
_cell.length_a   1.000
_cell.length_b   1.000
_cell.length_c   1.000
_cell.angle_alpha   90.00
_cell.angle_beta   90.00
_cell.angle_gamma   90.00
#
_symmetry.space_group_name_H-M   'P 1'
#
loop_
_entity.id
_entity.type
_entity.pdbx_description
1 polymer ?
#
loop_
_entity_poly.entity_id
_entity_poly.type
_entity_poly.pdbx_seq_one_letter_code
_entity_poly.pdbx_strand_id
1 'polypeptide(L)'
;MDGNDQKRKRMKCDSDISRLSPSMWRYIEACVSLKDEQVAARVTSDAEKDEWFVVKVINFDEKTKEFEVLDEEPGDDEEGSGQKKYKLPASCIIPFPKRNDPLSTQEFPAGRNVLAVYPGTTALYKATVISTPRKRKSDEYLLEFDDDEEDGALPQRTVPFHKVVPLPEGHRQ
;
A
#
# COMPACT_ATOMS: atom_id res chain seq x y z
N MET A 1 -3.31 -57.09 27.26
CA MET A 1 -3.35 -56.09 28.34
C MET A 1 -2.18 -55.14 28.11
N ASP A 2 -2.15 -54.47 26.96
CA ASP A 2 -2.88 -53.23 26.63
C ASP A 2 -2.19 -52.02 27.24
N GLY A 3 -1.52 -51.27 26.37
CA GLY A 3 -0.83 -50.03 26.69
C GLY A 3 -1.79 -48.87 26.91
N ASN A 4 -1.25 -47.78 27.45
CA ASN A 4 -1.90 -46.49 27.35
C ASN A 4 -0.86 -45.36 27.38
N ASP A 5 -0.52 -44.90 26.18
CA ASP A 5 0.06 -43.61 25.89
C ASP A 5 -0.90 -42.45 26.22
N GLN A 6 -0.35 -41.23 26.11
CA GLN A 6 -1.02 -39.93 25.98
C GLN A 6 -1.39 -39.22 27.29
N LYS A 7 -0.72 -38.08 27.55
CA LYS A 7 -1.09 -36.78 26.94
C LYS A 7 -0.26 -35.68 27.61
N ARG A 8 0.92 -35.37 27.05
CA ARG A 8 1.61 -34.11 27.37
C ARG A 8 0.75 -32.98 26.79
N LYS A 9 -0.07 -32.40 27.66
CA LYS A 9 -0.94 -31.27 27.38
C LYS A 9 -0.07 -30.07 27.00
N ARG A 10 -0.11 -29.75 25.71
CA ARG A 10 0.40 -28.54 25.06
C ARG A 10 0.23 -27.34 26.00
N MET A 11 1.36 -26.82 26.49
CA MET A 11 1.40 -25.62 27.31
C MET A 11 0.95 -24.42 26.47
N LYS A 12 0.13 -23.59 27.13
CA LYS A 12 -0.56 -22.40 26.64
C LYS A 12 0.41 -21.40 25.99
N CYS A 13 0.09 -20.95 24.77
CA CYS A 13 0.51 -19.64 24.25
C CYS A 13 -0.74 -18.77 24.12
N ASP A 14 -1.27 -18.31 25.25
CA ASP A 14 -2.48 -17.46 25.32
C ASP A 14 -2.23 -16.22 26.19
N SER A 15 -0.96 -15.80 26.37
CA SER A 15 -0.60 -14.81 27.40
C SER A 15 -0.18 -13.44 26.86
N ASP A 16 0.03 -13.30 25.55
CA ASP A 16 0.57 -12.06 24.96
C ASP A 16 -0.49 -11.18 24.29
N ILE A 17 -1.64 -11.75 23.97
CA ILE A 17 -2.71 -11.08 23.25
C ILE A 17 -3.56 -10.20 24.21
N SER A 18 -3.75 -10.63 25.45
CA SER A 18 -4.62 -9.96 26.44
C SER A 18 -4.05 -8.66 27.04
N ARG A 19 -2.88 -8.18 26.62
CA ARG A 19 -2.23 -6.96 27.17
C ARG A 19 -2.24 -5.75 26.24
N LEU A 20 -2.77 -5.89 25.03
CA LEU A 20 -2.79 -4.78 24.08
C LEU A 20 -3.95 -3.82 24.41
N SER A 21 -3.69 -2.51 24.32
CA SER A 21 -4.71 -1.48 24.43
C SER A 21 -5.80 -1.69 23.37
N PRO A 22 -7.08 -1.38 23.63
CA PRO A 22 -8.16 -1.41 22.63
C PRO A 22 -7.81 -0.68 21.32
N SER A 23 -7.01 0.39 21.39
CA SER A 23 -6.52 1.12 20.21
C SER A 23 -5.52 0.32 19.39
N MET A 24 -4.59 -0.38 20.05
CA MET A 24 -3.60 -1.23 19.38
C MET A 24 -4.25 -2.45 18.74
N TRP A 25 -5.30 -2.98 19.38
CA TRP A 25 -6.13 -4.03 18.81
C TRP A 25 -6.81 -3.62 17.52
N ARG A 26 -7.51 -2.47 17.51
CA ARG A 26 -8.15 -1.95 16.29
C ARG A 26 -7.14 -1.70 15.18
N TYR A 27 -5.93 -1.26 15.52
CA TYR A 27 -4.85 -1.08 14.55
C TYR A 27 -4.42 -2.40 13.91
N ILE A 28 -4.20 -3.45 14.72
CA ILE A 28 -3.84 -4.78 14.22
C ILE A 28 -4.94 -5.35 13.34
N GLU A 29 -6.21 -5.25 13.79
CA GLU A 29 -7.36 -5.69 13.02
C GLU A 29 -7.44 -4.99 11.65
N ALA A 30 -7.19 -3.68 11.62
CA ALA A 30 -7.12 -2.92 10.37
C ALA A 30 -5.99 -3.43 9.46
N CYS A 31 -4.78 -3.68 9.99
CA CYS A 31 -3.68 -4.26 9.22
C CYS A 31 -4.01 -5.64 8.67
N VAL A 32 -4.59 -6.53 9.48
CA VAL A 32 -5.01 -7.88 9.07
C VAL A 32 -6.10 -7.81 8.01
N SER A 33 -7.00 -6.83 8.08
CA SER A 33 -8.07 -6.64 7.08
C SER A 33 -7.57 -6.25 5.69
N LEU A 34 -6.30 -5.82 5.57
CA LEU A 34 -5.68 -5.53 4.27
C LEU A 34 -5.24 -6.78 3.52
N LYS A 35 -5.37 -7.98 4.09
CA LYS A 35 -5.03 -9.23 3.41
C LYS A 35 -5.77 -9.33 2.06
N ASP A 36 -5.02 -9.71 1.02
CA ASP A 36 -5.45 -9.81 -0.37
C ASP A 36 -5.80 -8.48 -1.07
N GLU A 37 -5.67 -7.34 -0.37
CA GLU A 37 -5.86 -6.01 -0.93
C GLU A 37 -4.59 -5.49 -1.60
N GLN A 38 -4.78 -4.62 -2.60
CA GLN A 38 -3.69 -3.83 -3.17
C GLN A 38 -3.40 -2.63 -2.27
N VAL A 39 -2.12 -2.34 -2.06
CA VAL A 39 -1.62 -1.23 -1.26
C VAL A 39 -0.42 -0.60 -1.97
N ALA A 40 -0.13 0.67 -1.66
CA ALA A 40 1.13 1.27 -2.04
C ALA A 40 2.20 0.84 -1.02
N ALA A 41 3.30 0.27 -1.50
CA ALA A 41 4.40 -0.14 -0.65
C ALA A 41 5.69 0.55 -1.08
N ARG A 42 6.40 1.08 -0.09
CA ARG A 42 7.74 1.60 -0.30
C ARG A 42 8.75 0.47 -0.29
N VAL A 43 9.36 0.24 -1.44
CA VAL A 43 10.44 -0.74 -1.61
C VAL A 43 11.72 0.05 -1.81
N THR A 44 12.44 0.32 -0.72
CA THR A 44 13.72 1.05 -0.80
C THR A 44 14.83 0.07 -1.21
N SER A 45 15.40 0.25 -2.41
CA SER A 45 16.66 -0.42 -2.77
C SER A 45 17.87 0.38 -2.30
N ASP A 46 17.76 1.71 -2.28
CA ASP A 46 18.80 2.66 -1.90
C ASP A 46 18.25 3.77 -0.99
N ALA A 47 19.05 4.29 -0.05
CA ALA A 47 18.61 5.27 0.94
C ALA A 47 18.32 6.67 0.37
N GLU A 48 18.62 6.87 -0.92
CA GLU A 48 18.51 8.15 -1.61
C GLU A 48 17.20 8.33 -2.39
N LYS A 49 16.45 7.26 -2.69
CA LYS A 49 15.19 7.32 -3.46
C LYS A 49 14.10 6.44 -2.85
N ASP A 50 12.94 7.05 -2.60
CA ASP A 50 11.74 6.36 -2.15
C ASP A 50 10.95 5.85 -3.37
N GLU A 51 11.14 4.58 -3.74
CA GLU A 51 10.36 3.93 -4.80
C GLU A 51 9.10 3.28 -4.22
N TRP A 52 7.94 3.57 -4.82
CA TRP A 52 6.64 3.08 -4.38
C TRP A 52 5.98 2.24 -5.46
N PHE A 53 5.50 1.06 -5.08
CA PHE A 53 4.85 0.13 -5.99
C PHE A 53 3.47 -0.28 -5.48
N VAL A 54 2.59 -0.61 -6.41
CA VAL A 54 1.33 -1.29 -6.14
C VAL A 54 1.66 -2.75 -5.87
N VAL A 55 1.44 -3.18 -4.64
CA VAL A 55 1.68 -4.56 -4.22
C VAL A 55 0.41 -5.15 -3.62
N LYS A 56 0.30 -6.47 -3.66
CA LYS A 56 -0.76 -7.22 -3.00
C LYS A 56 -0.30 -7.69 -1.62
N VAL A 57 -1.10 -7.42 -0.59
CA VAL A 57 -0.82 -7.96 0.75
C VAL A 57 -1.13 -9.45 0.79
N ILE A 58 -0.13 -10.24 1.16
CA ILE A 58 -0.27 -11.69 1.32
C ILE A 58 -0.63 -12.03 2.76
N ASN A 59 0.06 -11.40 3.71
CA ASN A 59 -0.10 -11.66 5.13
C ASN A 59 0.37 -10.46 5.97
N PHE A 60 -0.07 -10.41 7.23
CA PHE A 60 0.46 -9.48 8.24
C PHE A 60 0.93 -10.29 9.45
N ASP A 61 2.20 -10.18 9.80
CA ASP A 61 2.75 -10.82 11.00
C ASP A 61 2.43 -9.97 12.23
N GLU A 62 1.49 -10.44 13.05
CA GLU A 62 1.08 -9.72 14.25
C GLU A 62 2.17 -9.61 15.31
N LYS A 63 3.22 -10.45 15.28
CA LYS A 63 4.31 -10.41 16.25
C LYS A 63 5.35 -9.40 15.85
N THR A 64 5.76 -9.39 14.59
CA THR A 64 6.79 -8.45 14.09
C THR A 64 6.20 -7.13 13.60
N LYS A 65 4.87 -7.05 13.41
CA LYS A 65 4.14 -5.90 12.83
C LYS A 65 4.58 -5.57 11.40
N GLU A 66 4.92 -6.60 10.65
CA GLU A 66 5.38 -6.50 9.26
C GLU A 66 4.34 -7.09 8.31
N PHE A 67 4.23 -6.48 7.13
CA PHE A 67 3.44 -6.98 6.02
C PHE A 67 4.31 -7.82 5.11
N GLU A 68 3.79 -8.98 4.73
CA GLU A 68 4.28 -9.76 3.60
C GLU A 68 3.49 -9.33 2.36
N VAL A 69 4.18 -8.77 1.38
CA VAL A 69 3.56 -8.23 0.16
C VAL A 69 4.17 -8.86 -1.08
N LEU A 70 3.39 -8.91 -2.15
CA LEU A 70 3.75 -9.43 -3.45
C LEU A 70 3.64 -8.32 -4.48
N ASP A 71 4.74 -8.04 -5.16
CA ASP A 71 4.75 -7.21 -6.34
C ASP A 71 4.27 -8.03 -7.54
N GLU A 72 3.18 -7.55 -8.15
CA GLU A 72 2.50 -8.19 -9.27
C GLU A 72 2.90 -7.56 -10.62
N GLU A 73 3.99 -6.79 -10.67
CA GLU A 73 4.53 -6.28 -11.94
C GLU A 73 4.67 -7.44 -12.94
N PRO A 74 4.09 -7.32 -14.16
CA PRO A 74 4.27 -8.33 -15.18
C PRO A 74 5.74 -8.34 -15.58
N GLY A 75 6.49 -9.33 -15.09
CA GLY A 75 7.86 -9.54 -15.53
C GLY A 75 7.89 -9.74 -17.05
N ASP A 76 8.67 -8.92 -17.74
CA ASP A 76 8.88 -8.98 -19.20
C ASP A 76 9.62 -10.27 -19.64
N ASP A 77 10.13 -11.07 -18.70
CA ASP A 77 10.92 -12.26 -19.00
C ASP A 77 10.09 -13.56 -19.05
N GLU A 78 10.20 -14.25 -20.18
CA GLU A 78 9.63 -15.57 -20.49
C GLU A 78 10.10 -16.74 -19.57
N GLU A 79 10.70 -16.46 -18.41
CA GLU A 79 11.22 -17.48 -17.49
C GLU A 79 10.75 -17.28 -16.03
N GLY A 80 9.44 -17.43 -15.82
CA GLY A 80 8.91 -18.21 -14.68
C GLY A 80 9.07 -17.71 -13.24
N SER A 81 9.49 -16.47 -12.95
CA SER A 81 9.54 -16.00 -11.54
C SER A 81 9.27 -14.50 -11.32
N GLY A 82 8.45 -13.87 -12.16
CA GLY A 82 8.17 -12.41 -12.15
C GLY A 82 7.44 -11.84 -10.92
N GLN A 83 7.24 -12.59 -9.83
CA GLN A 83 6.58 -12.08 -8.63
C GLN A 83 7.58 -11.95 -7.48
N LYS A 84 7.95 -10.71 -7.14
CA LYS A 84 8.86 -10.41 -6.02
C LYS A 84 8.07 -10.30 -4.72
N LYS A 85 8.54 -10.97 -3.66
CA LYS A 85 7.95 -10.88 -2.32
C LYS A 85 8.81 -10.01 -1.42
N TYR A 86 8.17 -9.12 -0.67
CA TYR A 86 8.83 -8.23 0.28
C TYR A 86 8.23 -8.39 1.68
N LYS A 87 9.07 -8.20 2.71
CA LYS A 87 8.64 -8.01 4.08
C LYS A 87 8.92 -6.58 4.48
N LEU A 88 7.86 -5.82 4.77
CA LEU A 88 7.95 -4.38 5.00
C LEU A 88 7.23 -4.01 6.31
N PRO A 89 7.76 -3.07 7.10
CA PRO A 89 7.05 -2.57 8.26
C PRO A 89 5.78 -1.81 7.82
N ALA A 90 4.80 -1.73 8.71
CA ALA A 90 3.56 -1.00 8.43
C ALA A 90 3.77 0.47 8.04
N SER A 91 4.88 1.10 8.44
CA SER A 91 5.25 2.46 8.04
C SER A 91 5.58 2.61 6.55
N CYS A 92 5.88 1.52 5.86
CA CYS A 92 6.14 1.50 4.42
C CYS A 92 4.90 1.11 3.61
N ILE A 93 3.75 0.91 4.25
CA ILE A 93 2.50 0.50 3.60
C ILE A 93 1.47 1.62 3.72
N ILE A 94 0.91 2.02 2.58
CA ILE A 94 -0.19 2.98 2.51
C ILE A 94 -1.38 2.30 1.82
N PRO A 95 -2.49 2.06 2.52
CA PRO A 95 -3.66 1.44 1.92
C PRO A 95 -4.31 2.40 0.91
N PHE A 96 -4.76 1.86 -0.23
CA PHE A 96 -5.52 2.62 -1.19
C PHE A 96 -6.93 2.95 -0.67
N PRO A 97 -7.52 4.08 -1.10
CA PRO A 97 -8.92 4.36 -0.85
C PRO A 97 -9.83 3.27 -1.43
N LYS A 98 -10.90 2.91 -0.70
CA LYS A 98 -11.85 1.89 -1.16
C LYS A 98 -12.67 2.42 -2.34
N ARG A 99 -12.64 1.70 -3.45
CA ARG A 99 -13.35 2.06 -4.69
C ARG A 99 -14.87 2.23 -4.51
N ASN A 100 -15.46 1.47 -3.58
CA ASN A 100 -16.90 1.49 -3.32
C ASN A 100 -17.33 2.61 -2.34
N ASP A 101 -16.38 3.36 -1.79
CA ASP A 101 -16.67 4.43 -0.84
C ASP A 101 -15.91 5.73 -1.17
N PRO A 102 -16.30 6.40 -2.27
CA PRO A 102 -15.69 7.67 -2.67
C PRO A 102 -16.00 8.81 -1.68
N LEU A 103 -17.07 8.71 -0.90
CA LEU A 103 -17.52 9.77 0.02
C LEU A 103 -16.73 9.81 1.34
N SER A 104 -16.27 8.66 1.84
CA SER A 104 -15.38 8.57 3.02
C SER A 104 -13.92 8.82 2.66
N THR A 105 -13.58 8.74 1.36
CA THR A 105 -12.22 8.97 0.91
C THR A 105 -11.81 10.43 1.09
N GLN A 106 -10.65 10.66 1.72
CA GLN A 106 -10.05 11.98 1.83
C GLN A 106 -9.75 12.53 0.43
N GLU A 107 -10.37 13.66 0.07
CA GLU A 107 -10.06 14.36 -1.18
C GLU A 107 -8.84 15.29 -1.00
N PHE A 108 -7.91 15.27 -1.95
CA PHE A 108 -6.76 16.16 -1.98
C PHE A 108 -7.09 17.44 -2.76
N PRO A 109 -6.90 18.64 -2.19
CA PRO A 109 -7.18 19.89 -2.89
C PRO A 109 -6.17 20.14 -4.01
N ALA A 110 -6.54 21.00 -4.97
CA ALA A 110 -5.62 21.45 -6.00
C ALA A 110 -4.37 22.15 -5.40
N GLY A 111 -3.21 21.93 -6.02
CA GLY A 111 -1.88 22.35 -5.55
C GLY A 111 -1.27 21.43 -4.49
N ARG A 112 -1.96 20.37 -4.05
CA ARG A 112 -1.40 19.41 -3.08
C ARG A 112 -0.53 18.38 -3.80
N ASN A 113 0.59 18.03 -3.17
CA ASN A 113 1.42 16.90 -3.60
C ASN A 113 0.87 15.58 -3.06
N VAL A 114 0.82 14.57 -3.92
CA VAL A 114 0.32 13.22 -3.65
C VAL A 114 1.25 12.18 -4.27
N LEU A 115 1.10 10.92 -3.87
CA LEU A 115 1.61 9.79 -4.65
C LEU A 115 0.46 9.22 -5.48
N ALA A 116 0.71 8.97 -6.75
CA ALA A 116 -0.29 8.43 -7.66
C ALA A 116 0.32 7.38 -8.58
N VAL A 117 -0.47 6.34 -8.89
CA VAL A 117 -0.08 5.32 -9.85
C VAL A 117 0.00 5.95 -11.25
N TYR A 118 1.16 5.85 -11.90
CA TYR A 118 1.28 6.37 -13.27
C TYR A 118 0.46 5.51 -14.24
N PRO A 119 -0.32 6.13 -15.16
CA PRO A 119 -1.19 5.39 -16.07
C PRO A 119 -0.45 4.28 -16.84
N GLY A 120 -0.99 3.06 -16.80
CA GLY A 120 -0.40 1.90 -17.49
C GLY A 120 0.72 1.19 -16.74
N THR A 121 1.09 1.64 -15.53
CA THR A 121 2.16 1.03 -14.71
C THR A 121 1.65 0.56 -13.35
N THR A 122 2.52 -0.12 -12.61
CA THR A 122 2.35 -0.52 -11.19
C THR A 122 3.16 0.36 -10.23
N ALA A 123 3.84 1.40 -10.72
CA ALA A 123 4.63 2.30 -9.89
C ALA A 123 3.86 3.58 -9.52
N LEU A 124 4.17 4.11 -8.34
CA LEU A 124 3.63 5.37 -7.85
C LEU A 124 4.71 6.45 -7.86
N TYR A 125 4.33 7.62 -8.37
CA TYR A 125 5.22 8.76 -8.48
C TYR A 125 4.59 9.97 -7.80
N LYS A 126 5.44 10.89 -7.35
CA LYS A 126 5.00 12.19 -6.85
C LYS A 126 4.30 12.97 -7.97
N ALA A 127 3.13 13.51 -7.64
CA ALA A 127 2.35 14.34 -8.55
C ALA A 127 1.70 15.50 -7.82
N THR A 128 1.43 16.57 -8.56
CA THR A 128 0.69 17.75 -8.10
C THR A 128 -0.77 17.65 -8.56
N VAL A 129 -1.70 17.85 -7.62
CA VAL A 129 -3.13 17.85 -7.94
C VAL A 129 -3.52 19.13 -8.68
N ILE A 130 -4.02 19.00 -9.91
CA ILE A 130 -4.51 20.12 -10.72
C ILE A 130 -6.01 20.29 -10.58
N SER A 131 -6.75 19.18 -10.56
CA SER A 131 -8.20 19.19 -10.41
C SER A 131 -8.71 17.97 -9.67
N THR A 132 -9.70 18.16 -8.82
CA THR A 132 -10.26 17.11 -7.98
C THR A 132 -11.43 16.39 -8.66
N PRO A 133 -11.72 15.13 -8.28
CA PRO A 133 -12.89 14.38 -8.74
C PRO A 133 -14.18 15.19 -8.60
N ARG A 134 -14.42 15.82 -7.44
CA ARG A 134 -15.63 16.64 -7.21
C ARG A 134 -15.74 17.82 -8.17
N LYS A 135 -14.64 18.53 -8.44
CA LYS A 135 -14.63 19.66 -9.37
C LYS A 135 -14.95 19.22 -10.80
N ARG A 136 -14.51 18.02 -11.17
CA ARG A 136 -14.73 17.44 -12.51
C ARG A 136 -16.04 16.66 -12.65
N LYS A 137 -16.77 16.46 -11.55
CA LYS A 137 -17.96 15.58 -11.50
C LYS A 137 -17.65 14.18 -12.04
N SER A 138 -16.45 13.69 -11.73
CA SER A 138 -15.94 12.38 -12.11
C SER A 138 -15.26 11.72 -10.90
N ASP A 139 -14.81 10.47 -11.06
CA ASP A 139 -14.10 9.70 -10.03
C ASP A 139 -12.57 9.80 -10.18
N GLU A 140 -12.06 10.85 -10.83
CA GLU A 140 -10.67 10.91 -11.27
C GLU A 140 -10.00 12.28 -11.00
N TYR A 141 -8.77 12.25 -10.50
CA TYR A 141 -7.90 13.41 -10.34
C TYR A 141 -7.21 13.77 -11.65
N LEU A 142 -7.00 15.07 -11.86
CA LEU A 142 -6.10 15.58 -12.90
C LEU A 142 -4.79 15.90 -12.21
N LEU A 143 -3.71 15.24 -12.63
CA LEU A 143 -2.42 15.30 -11.97
C LEU A 143 -1.34 15.70 -12.97
N GLU A 144 -0.36 16.45 -12.49
CA GLU A 144 0.92 16.69 -13.17
C GLU A 144 1.99 15.90 -12.42
N PHE A 145 2.65 14.96 -13.10
CA PHE A 145 3.69 14.14 -12.51
C PHE A 145 5.04 14.86 -12.60
N ASP A 146 5.79 14.90 -11.50
CA ASP A 146 7.07 15.63 -11.43
C ASP A 146 8.15 15.05 -12.38
N ASP A 147 8.01 13.78 -12.81
CA ASP A 147 8.98 13.05 -13.65
C ASP A 147 8.57 12.99 -15.14
N ASP A 148 7.38 13.48 -15.51
CA ASP A 148 6.80 13.32 -16.87
C ASP A 148 7.03 14.56 -17.76
N GLU A 149 8.09 15.35 -17.54
CA GLU A 149 8.34 16.58 -18.30
C GLU A 149 8.52 16.30 -19.81
N GLU A 150 7.66 16.90 -20.64
CA GLU A 150 7.71 16.82 -22.10
C GLU A 150 7.67 18.23 -22.69
N ASP A 151 8.63 18.56 -23.56
CA ASP A 151 8.74 19.87 -24.23
C ASP A 151 8.74 21.07 -23.24
N GLY A 152 9.30 20.88 -22.04
CA GLY A 152 9.36 21.89 -20.99
C GLY A 152 8.05 22.12 -20.23
N ALA A 153 7.08 21.22 -20.36
CA ALA A 153 5.83 21.24 -19.62
C ALA A 153 5.53 19.88 -18.98
N LEU A 154 4.83 19.89 -17.85
CA LEU A 154 4.30 18.66 -17.24
C LEU A 154 2.92 18.36 -17.84
N PRO A 155 2.72 17.23 -18.55
CA PRO A 155 1.44 16.86 -19.10
C PRO A 155 0.46 16.48 -17.99
N GLN A 156 -0.82 16.78 -18.24
CA GLN A 156 -1.90 16.47 -17.30
C GLN A 156 -2.43 15.07 -17.55
N ARG A 157 -2.32 14.21 -16.53
CA ARG A 157 -2.79 12.82 -16.56
C ARG A 157 -4.03 12.66 -15.69
N THR A 158 -4.96 11.84 -16.16
CA THR A 158 -6.16 11.49 -15.39
C THR A 158 -5.92 10.20 -14.62
N VAL A 159 -6.09 10.23 -13.30
CA VAL A 159 -5.86 9.08 -12.41
C VAL A 159 -7.08 8.85 -11.50
N PRO A 160 -7.63 7.63 -11.42
CA PRO A 160 -8.75 7.32 -10.53
C PRO A 160 -8.44 7.63 -9.07
N PHE A 161 -9.45 8.10 -8.30
CA PHE A 161 -9.25 8.48 -6.90
C PHE A 161 -8.67 7.35 -6.03
N HIS A 162 -9.06 6.10 -6.32
CA HIS A 162 -8.61 4.92 -5.58
C HIS A 162 -7.19 4.48 -5.95
N LYS A 163 -6.48 5.23 -6.80
CA LYS A 163 -5.06 5.07 -7.14
C LYS A 163 -4.21 6.26 -6.69
N VAL A 164 -4.77 7.15 -5.87
CA VAL A 164 -4.10 8.33 -5.31
C VAL A 164 -4.05 8.20 -3.80
N VAL A 165 -2.87 8.38 -3.22
CA VAL A 165 -2.59 8.23 -1.78
C VAL A 165 -1.83 9.45 -1.25
N PRO A 166 -1.85 9.73 0.06
CA PRO A 166 -1.09 10.84 0.61
C PRO A 166 0.41 10.65 0.36
N LEU A 167 1.11 11.73 0.04
CA LEU A 167 2.57 11.76 0.02
C LEU A 167 3.09 11.63 1.48
N PRO A 168 3.86 10.57 1.82
CA PRO A 168 4.42 10.43 3.15
C PRO A 168 5.39 11.57 3.50
N GLU A 169 5.43 11.92 4.78
CA GLU A 169 6.33 12.96 5.27
C GLU A 169 7.79 12.54 5.07
N GLY A 170 8.61 13.44 4.50
CA GLY A 170 10.01 13.16 4.21
C GLY A 170 10.28 12.37 2.93
N HIS A 171 9.28 12.18 2.06
CA HIS A 171 9.46 11.56 0.74
C HIS A 171 10.58 12.25 -0.07
N ARG A 172 11.56 11.46 -0.49
CA ARG A 172 12.71 11.86 -1.31
C ARG A 172 12.58 11.22 -2.68
N GLN A 173 12.45 12.05 -3.73
CA GLN A 173 12.41 11.62 -5.12
C GLN A 173 13.48 12.38 -5.91
#